data_AF-A0A916CIJ8-F1
#
_entry.id   AF-A0A916CIJ8-F1
#
_cell.length_a   1.000
_cell.length_b   1.000
_cell.length_c   1.000
_cell.angle_alpha   90.00
_cell.angle_beta   90.00
_cell.angle_gamma   90.00
#
_symmetry.space_group_name_H-M   'P 1'
#
loop_
_entity.id
_entity.type
_entity.pdbx_description
1 polymer ?
#
loop_
_entity_poly.entity_id
_entity_poly.type
_entity_poly.pdbx_seq_one_letter_code
_entity_poly.pdbx_strand_id
1 'polypeptide(L)'
;MVNSVADLIRAARNGRTQAEFATVLGVSQSQLSRYERGEYDPPAKVINACMREAHIGNGVSAPSADDLAQRVRTMLASPDKEQARSAIAGLLAVLAHE
;
A
#
# COMPACT_ATOMS: atom_id res chain seq x y z
N MET A 1 11.63 -0.76 -3.99
CA MET A 1 10.93 -0.01 -2.91
C MET A 1 9.65 0.51 -3.53
N VAL A 2 8.48 0.24 -2.93
CA VAL A 2 7.18 0.71 -3.44
C VAL A 2 7.01 2.14 -2.95
N ASN A 3 7.23 3.13 -3.83
CA ASN A 3 7.25 4.54 -3.44
C ASN A 3 6.03 5.32 -3.95
N SER A 4 5.15 4.66 -4.71
CA SER A 4 3.92 5.26 -5.26
C SER A 4 2.81 4.22 -5.40
N VAL A 5 1.57 4.70 -5.57
CA VAL A 5 0.41 3.84 -5.89
C VAL A 5 0.64 3.06 -7.19
N ALA A 6 1.29 3.67 -8.17
CA ALA A 6 1.68 3.03 -9.41
C ALA A 6 2.65 1.84 -9.18
N ASP A 7 3.63 2.00 -8.29
CA ASP A 7 4.57 0.92 -7.94
C ASP A 7 3.86 -0.22 -7.20
N LEU A 8 2.90 0.10 -6.35
CA LEU A 8 2.08 -0.90 -5.65
C LEU A 8 1.30 -1.76 -6.67
N ILE A 9 0.69 -1.13 -7.67
CA ILE A 9 -0.08 -1.83 -8.71
C ILE A 9 0.82 -2.73 -9.54
N ARG A 10 2.00 -2.25 -9.95
CA ARG A 10 2.98 -3.05 -10.69
C ARG A 10 3.48 -4.24 -9.89
N ALA A 11 3.76 -4.04 -8.59
CA ALA A 11 4.16 -5.12 -7.70
C ALA A 11 3.05 -6.16 -7.53
N ALA A 12 1.81 -5.72 -7.31
CA ALA A 12 0.63 -6.58 -7.17
C ALA A 12 0.35 -7.40 -8.44
N ARG A 13 0.64 -6.85 -9.63
CA ARG A 13 0.46 -7.56 -10.91
C ARG A 13 1.29 -8.86 -10.98
N ASN A 14 2.45 -8.90 -10.32
CA ASN A 14 3.25 -10.11 -10.09
C ASN A 14 3.44 -11.00 -11.34
N GLY A 15 3.90 -10.40 -12.45
CA GLY A 15 4.18 -11.11 -13.71
C GLY A 15 2.98 -11.34 -14.63
N ARG A 16 1.74 -11.14 -14.16
CA ARG A 16 0.53 -11.18 -15.03
C ARG A 16 0.58 -10.08 -16.08
N THR A 17 -0.09 -10.28 -17.22
CA THR A 17 -0.33 -9.19 -18.17
C THR A 17 -1.27 -8.14 -17.57
N GLN A 18 -1.29 -6.92 -18.13
CA GLN A 18 -2.25 -5.90 -17.70
C GLN A 18 -3.70 -6.35 -17.96
N ALA A 19 -3.96 -7.12 -19.02
CA ALA A 19 -5.31 -7.61 -19.30
C ALA A 19 -5.79 -8.59 -18.23
N GLU A 20 -4.96 -9.59 -17.91
CA GLU A 20 -5.28 -10.60 -16.88
C GLU A 20 -5.48 -9.95 -15.51
N PHE A 21 -4.60 -9.02 -15.13
CA PHE A 21 -4.71 -8.38 -13.83
C PHE A 21 -5.88 -7.39 -13.75
N ALA A 22 -6.21 -6.71 -14.85
CA ALA A 22 -7.38 -5.86 -14.92
C ALA A 22 -8.68 -6.66 -14.72
N THR A 23 -8.77 -7.88 -15.27
CA THR A 23 -9.88 -8.80 -15.00
C THR A 23 -9.99 -9.14 -13.51
N VAL A 24 -8.88 -9.42 -12.83
CA VAL A 24 -8.86 -9.68 -11.37
C VAL A 24 -9.36 -8.48 -10.58
N LEU A 25 -8.97 -7.27 -10.99
CA LEU A 25 -9.36 -6.02 -10.33
C LEU A 25 -10.77 -5.53 -10.71
N GLY A 26 -11.42 -6.16 -11.70
CA GLY A 26 -12.72 -5.72 -12.21
C GLY A 26 -12.67 -4.36 -12.91
N VAL A 27 -11.57 -4.05 -13.59
CA VAL A 27 -11.37 -2.82 -14.37
C VAL A 27 -10.97 -3.14 -15.81
N SER A 28 -10.98 -2.15 -16.70
CA SER A 28 -10.44 -2.33 -18.05
C SER A 28 -8.90 -2.29 -18.06
N GLN A 29 -8.29 -2.96 -19.04
CA GLN A 29 -6.83 -2.91 -19.24
C GLN A 29 -6.31 -1.48 -19.47
N SER A 30 -7.10 -0.65 -20.18
CA SER A 30 -6.78 0.77 -20.39
C SER A 30 -6.74 1.56 -19.07
N GLN A 31 -7.73 1.35 -18.18
CA GLN A 31 -7.72 1.96 -16.85
C GLN A 31 -6.50 1.51 -16.05
N LEU A 32 -6.20 0.22 -16.05
CA LEU A 32 -5.01 -0.30 -15.36
C LEU A 32 -3.72 0.33 -15.89
N SER A 33 -3.59 0.48 -17.21
CA SER A 33 -2.43 1.13 -17.84
C SER A 33 -2.27 2.60 -17.40
N ARG A 34 -3.38 3.35 -17.27
CA ARG A 34 -3.35 4.73 -16.75
C ARG A 34 -2.94 4.77 -15.28
N TYR A 35 -3.45 3.84 -14.48
CA TYR A 35 -3.09 3.74 -13.06
C TYR A 35 -1.60 3.41 -12.88
N GLU A 36 -1.08 2.44 -13.64
CA GLU A 36 0.35 2.10 -13.61
C GLU A 36 1.20 3.29 -14.08
N ARG A 37 0.75 4.09 -15.06
CA ARG A 37 1.49 5.30 -15.48
C ARG A 37 1.35 6.49 -14.52
N GLY A 38 0.51 6.40 -13.48
CA GLY A 38 0.26 7.49 -12.54
C GLY A 38 -0.54 8.64 -13.13
N GLU A 39 -1.21 8.44 -14.27
CA GLU A 39 -2.02 9.49 -14.92
C GLU A 39 -3.36 9.73 -14.22
N TYR A 40 -3.82 8.74 -13.45
CA TYR A 40 -5.08 8.81 -12.73
C TYR A 40 -4.99 8.03 -11.43
N ASP A 41 -5.50 8.60 -10.35
CA ASP A 41 -5.54 7.94 -9.06
C ASP A 41 -6.61 6.83 -9.03
N PRO A 42 -6.24 5.57 -8.76
CA PRO A 42 -7.20 4.49 -8.70
C PRO A 42 -8.18 4.68 -7.54
N PRO A 43 -9.43 4.23 -7.67
CA PRO A 43 -10.35 4.15 -6.56
C PRO A 43 -9.77 3.32 -5.41
N ALA A 44 -10.13 3.66 -4.16
CA ALA A 44 -9.65 2.97 -2.95
C ALA A 44 -9.85 1.44 -3.01
N LYS A 45 -10.94 0.95 -3.63
CA LYS A 45 -11.17 -0.49 -3.83
C LYS A 45 -10.05 -1.18 -4.62
N VAL A 46 -9.48 -0.50 -5.62
CA VAL A 46 -8.40 -1.01 -6.45
C VAL A 46 -7.10 -1.01 -5.65
N ILE A 47 -6.83 0.08 -4.92
CA ILE A 47 -5.65 0.17 -4.04
C ILE A 47 -5.67 -0.96 -3.00
N ASN A 48 -6.80 -1.17 -2.33
CA ASN A 48 -6.95 -2.22 -1.32
C ASN A 48 -6.81 -3.63 -1.92
N ALA A 49 -7.32 -3.86 -3.14
CA ALA A 49 -7.13 -5.12 -3.85
C ALA A 49 -5.65 -5.35 -4.18
N CYS A 50 -4.96 -4.35 -4.72
CA CYS A 50 -3.52 -4.43 -5.00
C CYS A 50 -2.70 -4.64 -3.73
N MET A 51 -3.06 -4.02 -2.60
CA MET A 51 -2.42 -4.31 -1.32
C MET A 51 -2.56 -5.78 -0.97
N ARG A 52 -3.77 -6.36 -1.00
CA ARG A 52 -3.95 -7.79 -0.70
C ARG A 52 -3.13 -8.69 -1.63
N GLU A 53 -3.19 -8.45 -2.93
CA GLU A 53 -2.45 -9.23 -3.93
C GLU A 53 -0.93 -9.14 -3.74
N ALA A 54 -0.40 -7.95 -3.43
CA ALA A 54 1.02 -7.75 -3.17
C ALA A 54 1.49 -8.44 -1.87
N HIS A 55 0.61 -8.61 -0.87
CA HIS A 55 0.93 -9.34 0.35
C HIS A 55 0.85 -10.86 0.13
N ILE A 56 -0.16 -11.34 -0.61
CA ILE A 56 -0.34 -12.77 -0.92
C ILE A 56 0.78 -13.28 -1.84
N GLY A 57 1.19 -12.50 -2.86
CA GLY A 57 2.21 -12.90 -3.82
C GLY A 57 3.65 -12.87 -3.30
N ASN A 58 3.92 -12.17 -2.18
CA ASN A 58 5.27 -12.03 -1.63
C ASN A 58 5.55 -12.90 -0.40
N GLY A 59 4.60 -13.70 0.10
CA GLY A 59 4.80 -14.46 1.34
C GLY A 59 5.14 -13.57 2.55
N VAL A 60 4.88 -12.27 2.46
CA VAL A 60 5.11 -11.32 3.54
C VAL A 60 3.94 -11.46 4.48
N SER A 61 4.15 -12.28 5.52
CA SER A 61 3.39 -12.19 6.76
C SER A 61 3.28 -10.72 7.15
N ALA A 62 2.18 -10.34 7.83
CA ALA A 62 2.01 -9.00 8.38
C ALA A 62 3.37 -8.50 8.94
N PRO A 63 3.78 -7.26 8.62
CA PRO A 63 5.08 -6.75 9.04
C PRO A 63 5.25 -7.01 10.52
N SER A 64 6.43 -7.51 10.91
CA SER A 64 6.70 -7.68 12.34
C SER A 64 6.54 -6.34 13.06
N ALA A 65 6.30 -6.37 14.37
CA ALA A 65 6.26 -5.15 15.16
C ALA A 65 7.54 -4.30 14.96
N ASP A 66 8.69 -4.97 14.77
CA ASP A 66 9.97 -4.33 14.49
C ASP A 66 10.01 -3.66 13.12
N ASP A 67 9.50 -4.31 12.07
CA ASP A 67 9.42 -3.73 10.73
C ASP A 67 8.53 -2.47 10.72
N LEU A 68 7.39 -2.54 11.42
CA LEU A 68 6.48 -1.41 11.55
C LEU A 68 7.16 -0.27 12.32
N ALA A 69 7.78 -0.56 13.46
CA ALA A 69 8.50 0.43 14.26
C ALA A 69 9.61 1.11 13.44
N GLN A 70 10.35 0.36 12.63
CA GLN A 70 11.41 0.91 11.80
C GLN A 70 10.89 1.85 10.70
N ARG A 71 9.74 1.52 10.09
CA ARG A 71 9.07 2.42 9.13
C ARG A 71 8.61 3.71 9.78
N VAL A 72 7.98 3.62 10.96
CA VAL A 72 7.56 4.78 11.75
C VAL A 72 8.75 5.68 12.06
N ARG A 73 9.87 5.12 12.55
CA ARG A 73 11.10 5.87 12.82
C ARG A 73 11.61 6.58 11.58
N THR A 74 11.69 5.88 10.46
CA THR A 74 12.25 6.44 9.21
C THR A 74 11.36 7.54 8.64
N MET A 75 10.04 7.32 8.57
CA MET A 75 9.11 8.24 7.92
C MET A 75 8.79 9.48 8.77
N LEU A 76 8.87 9.34 10.09
CA LEU A 76 8.46 10.38 11.03
C LEU A 76 9.63 10.91 11.86
N ALA A 77 10.87 10.77 11.39
CA ALA A 77 12.05 11.28 12.09
C ALA A 77 12.01 12.81 12.22
N SER A 78 11.60 13.50 11.15
CA SER A 78 11.70 14.96 11.05
C SER A 78 10.84 15.69 12.09
N PRO A 79 11.30 16.84 12.62
CA PRO A 79 10.55 17.61 13.63
C PRO A 79 9.15 18.04 13.17
N ASP A 80 8.95 18.33 11.89
CA ASP A 80 7.66 18.73 11.28
C ASP A 80 6.59 17.62 11.31
N LYS A 81 6.96 16.39 11.67
CA LYS A 81 6.06 15.23 11.73
C LYS A 81 5.45 14.99 13.12
N GLU A 82 5.58 15.96 14.04
CA GLU A 82 5.05 15.86 15.41
C GLU A 82 3.59 15.41 15.46
N GLN A 83 2.71 16.09 14.71
CA GLN A 83 1.28 15.79 14.74
C GLN A 83 0.96 14.37 14.25
N ALA A 84 1.71 13.87 13.25
CA ALA A 84 1.57 12.51 12.75
C ALA A 84 2.01 11.49 13.80
N ARG A 85 3.11 11.75 14.53
CA ARG A 85 3.55 10.90 15.65
C ARG A 85 2.52 10.85 16.77
N SER A 86 1.95 12.01 17.14
CA SER A 86 0.89 12.09 18.17
C SER A 86 -0.38 11.33 17.77
N ALA A 87 -0.79 11.41 16.51
CA ALA A 87 -1.95 10.67 16.01
C ALA A 87 -1.74 9.14 16.10
N ILE A 88 -0.56 8.66 15.70
CA ILE A 88 -0.23 7.23 15.79
C ILE A 88 -0.16 6.77 17.24
N ALA A 89 0.43 7.57 18.14
CA ALA A 89 0.45 7.26 19.57
C ALA A 89 -0.97 7.12 20.15
N GLY A 90 -1.89 8.02 19.75
CA GLY A 90 -3.29 7.93 20.14
C GLY A 90 -3.98 6.65 19.64
N LEU A 91 -3.75 6.26 18.39
CA LEU A 91 -4.27 5.01 17.83
C LEU A 91 -3.76 3.78 18.61
N LEU A 92 -2.46 3.75 18.94
CA LEU A 92 -1.87 2.66 19.70
C LEU A 92 -2.46 2.57 21.13
N ALA A 93 -2.72 3.71 21.76
CA ALA A 93 -3.36 3.74 23.08
C ALA A 93 -4.78 3.17 23.04
N VAL A 94 -5.57 3.51 22.03
CA VAL A 94 -6.92 2.96 21.86
C VAL A 94 -6.87 1.44 21.71
N LEU A 95 -5.98 0.93 20.86
CA LEU A 95 -5.83 -0.51 20.61
C LEU A 95 -5.27 -1.29 21.81
N ALA A 96 -4.54 -0.63 22.71
CA ALA A 96 -4.00 -1.27 23.92
C ALA A 96 -5.06 -1.44 25.02
N HIS A 97 -6.26 -0.88 24.85
CA HIS A 97 -7.37 -0.96 25.79
C HIS A 97 -8.50 -1.90 25.33
N GLU A 98 -8.32 -2.60 24.21
CA GLU A 98 -9.17 -3.73 23.74
C GLU A 98 -8.55 -5.08 24.12
#